data_AF-A0A0Q8EJZ2-F1
#
_entry.id   AF-A0A0Q8EJZ2-F1
#
_cell.length_a   1.000
_cell.length_b   1.000
_cell.length_c   1.000
_cell.angle_alpha   90.00
_cell.angle_beta   90.00
_cell.angle_gamma   90.00
#
_symmetry.space_group_name_H-M   'P 1'
#
loop_
_entity.id
_entity.type
_entity.pdbx_description
1 polymer ?
#
loop_
_entity_poly.entity_id
_entity_poly.type
_entity_poly.pdbx_seq_one_letter_code
_entity_poly.pdbx_strand_id
1 'polypeptide(L)'
;MTQHEHGQGEGLPARREACEEKDRIKAAFGARLRVLLDLSGLSSREFAHRYPAYKDPTIRKYTLGTNLPSWDFLHDLLTEVARRTDDPAAAQRRTELFTAYRETLVRIGATTRGSDQNSLLLSLLDGEEALRRIVEELAEVRARETQLRLDLGEETRRTWPSPTPDSQDSRHRIEEESRQLAQRRDALVERRSALATELDRCREQLRAFEGGADPHRQIALPPVPSYPPGATNTTDMASRRILALAGGAVAVVLLVGGGVMAGIGYMQDNTNESRQDARATPIPSLTFSEEPSEEESASPSLPPPEETPSFVPPPGRTWSLISDLAPMEDNDPWNYETSKARINAEDHLRTLLGNKGEASATWQLDRKYASLVTRLGVTDESATGDSVVFTIKVDDQPDREITMGPGQAPESVTVDLTGAFRVTLRVENARIGQTLGIGAWIDPVLTK
;
A
#
# COMPACT_ATOMS: atom_id res chain seq x y z
N MET A 1 -36.36 26.12 -56.12
CA MET A 1 -36.10 24.68 -56.38
C MET A 1 -34.73 24.57 -57.02
N THR A 2 -33.69 24.30 -56.23
CA THR A 2 -32.43 23.71 -56.68
C THR A 2 -31.62 23.26 -55.45
N GLN A 3 -31.51 21.94 -55.33
CA GLN A 3 -30.36 21.15 -54.88
C GLN A 3 -29.65 21.52 -53.56
N HIS A 4 -29.99 20.76 -52.51
CA HIS A 4 -29.11 20.43 -51.38
C HIS A 4 -29.09 18.89 -51.24
N GLU A 5 -28.21 18.21 -51.96
CA GLU A 5 -27.98 16.76 -51.83
C GLU A 5 -26.50 16.40 -52.00
N HIS A 6 -25.55 17.08 -51.37
CA HIS A 6 -24.13 16.71 -51.41
C HIS A 6 -23.49 16.81 -50.01
N GLY A 7 -23.86 15.90 -49.10
CA GLY A 7 -23.32 15.92 -47.72
C GLY A 7 -23.34 14.60 -46.95
N GLN A 8 -23.49 13.44 -47.61
CA GLN A 8 -23.61 12.14 -46.93
C GLN A 8 -22.48 11.14 -47.21
N GLY A 9 -21.48 11.47 -48.02
CA GLY A 9 -20.44 10.51 -48.47
C GLY A 9 -19.08 10.57 -47.76
N GLU A 10 -18.62 11.74 -47.30
CA GLU A 10 -17.23 11.92 -46.82
C GLU A 10 -16.98 11.47 -45.37
N GLY A 11 -18.03 11.25 -44.56
CA GLY A 11 -17.87 10.92 -43.13
C GLY A 11 -17.63 9.44 -42.81
N LEU A 12 -17.89 8.52 -43.74
CA LEU A 12 -17.73 7.08 -43.54
C LEU A 12 -16.26 6.59 -43.58
N PRO A 13 -15.40 7.01 -44.54
CA PRO A 13 -14.01 6.57 -44.56
C PRO A 13 -13.23 7.08 -43.35
N ALA A 14 -13.41 8.35 -42.95
CA ALA A 14 -12.74 8.93 -41.79
C ALA A 14 -13.11 8.23 -40.47
N ARG A 15 -14.37 7.80 -40.30
CA ARG A 15 -14.81 7.02 -39.14
C ARG A 15 -14.17 5.64 -39.10
N ARG A 16 -14.05 4.99 -40.26
CA ARG A 16 -13.41 3.67 -40.37
C ARG A 16 -11.93 3.75 -40.04
N GLU A 17 -11.21 4.73 -40.58
CA GLU A 17 -9.80 4.98 -40.27
C GLU A 17 -9.58 5.24 -38.77
N ALA A 18 -10.45 6.04 -38.15
CA ALA A 18 -10.40 6.30 -36.71
C ALA A 18 -10.65 5.03 -35.87
N CYS A 19 -11.58 4.15 -36.28
CA CYS A 19 -11.79 2.86 -35.62
C CYS A 19 -10.56 1.94 -35.78
N GLU A 20 -10.01 1.84 -37.00
CA GLU A 20 -8.83 1.02 -37.28
C GLU A 20 -7.59 1.49 -36.49
N GLU A 21 -7.42 2.81 -36.31
CA GLU A 21 -6.35 3.35 -35.49
C GLU A 21 -6.55 3.04 -33.99
N LYS A 22 -7.78 3.16 -33.47
CA LYS A 22 -8.09 2.76 -32.09
C LYS A 22 -7.79 1.29 -31.85
N ASP A 23 -8.15 0.42 -32.78
CA ASP A 23 -7.90 -1.02 -32.67
C ASP A 23 -6.40 -1.34 -32.74
N ARG A 24 -5.63 -0.62 -33.58
CA ARG A 24 -4.16 -0.72 -33.60
C ARG A 24 -3.54 -0.33 -32.27
N ILE A 25 -3.99 0.77 -31.67
CA ILE A 25 -3.48 1.24 -30.36
C ILE A 25 -3.77 0.19 -29.28
N LYS A 26 -5.00 -0.34 -29.21
CA LYS A 26 -5.34 -1.37 -28.24
C LYS A 26 -4.55 -2.66 -28.47
N ALA A 27 -4.36 -3.09 -29.73
CA ALA A 27 -3.56 -4.25 -30.07
C ALA A 27 -2.10 -4.11 -29.61
N ALA A 28 -1.50 -2.92 -29.79
CA ALA A 28 -0.16 -2.63 -29.30
C ALA A 28 -0.07 -2.72 -27.76
N PHE A 29 -1.09 -2.25 -27.04
CA PHE A 29 -1.16 -2.43 -25.58
C PHE A 29 -1.34 -3.90 -25.19
N GLY A 30 -2.22 -4.63 -25.87
CA GLY A 30 -2.43 -6.07 -25.66
C GLY A 30 -1.16 -6.90 -25.84
N ALA A 31 -0.33 -6.55 -26.82
CA ALA A 31 0.99 -7.18 -27.01
C ALA A 31 1.91 -7.00 -25.80
N ARG A 32 1.90 -5.83 -25.15
CA ARG A 32 2.65 -5.60 -23.91
C ARG A 32 2.13 -6.46 -22.76
N LEU A 33 0.81 -6.59 -22.62
CA LEU A 33 0.20 -7.47 -21.61
C LEU A 33 0.56 -8.94 -21.83
N ARG A 34 0.67 -9.38 -23.08
CA ARG A 34 1.12 -10.74 -23.41
C ARG A 34 2.53 -10.99 -22.89
N VAL A 35 3.46 -10.05 -23.12
CA VAL A 35 4.83 -10.16 -22.59
C VAL A 35 4.83 -10.28 -21.07
N LEU A 36 4.01 -9.49 -20.37
CA LEU A 36 3.89 -9.57 -18.92
C LEU A 36 3.28 -10.91 -18.46
N LEU A 37 2.28 -11.42 -19.16
CA LEU A 37 1.70 -12.73 -18.86
C LEU A 37 2.73 -13.84 -19.07
N ASP A 38 3.53 -13.77 -20.12
CA ASP A 38 4.63 -14.71 -20.37
C ASP A 38 5.70 -14.63 -19.26
N LEU A 39 6.04 -13.43 -18.80
CA LEU A 39 6.96 -13.23 -17.66
C LEU A 39 6.40 -13.77 -16.34
N SER A 40 5.09 -13.76 -16.16
CA SER A 40 4.44 -14.43 -15.03
C SER A 40 4.54 -15.96 -15.11
N GLY A 41 5.01 -16.53 -16.23
CA GLY A 41 5.13 -17.98 -16.41
C GLY A 41 3.80 -18.72 -16.25
N LEU A 42 2.68 -18.03 -16.43
CA LEU A 42 1.33 -18.59 -16.41
C LEU A 42 0.68 -18.45 -17.78
N SER A 43 0.03 -19.51 -18.24
CA SER A 43 -0.90 -19.40 -19.35
C SER A 43 -2.16 -18.63 -18.94
N SER A 44 -2.92 -18.09 -19.91
CA SER A 44 -4.19 -17.41 -19.63
C SER A 44 -5.19 -18.28 -18.85
N ARG A 45 -5.16 -19.61 -19.06
CA ARG A 45 -6.03 -20.56 -18.36
C ARG A 45 -5.59 -20.76 -16.90
N GLU A 46 -4.29 -20.87 -16.66
CA GLU A 46 -3.75 -21.00 -15.30
C GLU A 46 -3.93 -19.71 -14.51
N PHE A 47 -3.76 -18.56 -15.16
CA PHE A 47 -4.05 -17.26 -14.57
C PHE A 47 -5.53 -17.15 -14.16
N ALA A 48 -6.47 -17.53 -15.03
CA ALA A 48 -7.90 -17.58 -14.71
C ALA A 48 -8.24 -18.56 -13.58
N HIS A 49 -7.49 -19.66 -13.45
CA HIS A 49 -7.67 -20.61 -12.35
C HIS A 49 -7.20 -20.03 -11.01
N ARG A 50 -6.09 -19.30 -11.01
CA ARG A 50 -5.54 -18.64 -9.82
C ARG A 50 -6.34 -17.41 -9.39
N TYR A 51 -6.90 -16.70 -10.37
CA TYR A 51 -7.73 -15.50 -10.16
C TYR A 51 -9.14 -15.74 -10.74
N PRO A 52 -10.05 -16.40 -10.00
CA PRO A 52 -11.37 -16.79 -10.49
C PRO A 52 -12.28 -15.62 -10.91
N ALA A 53 -11.92 -14.39 -10.53
CA ALA A 53 -12.57 -13.18 -10.99
C ALA A 53 -12.51 -13.02 -12.52
N TYR A 54 -11.52 -13.62 -13.18
CA TYR A 54 -11.31 -13.50 -14.62
C TYR A 54 -11.58 -14.80 -15.37
N LYS A 55 -12.25 -14.71 -16.51
CA LYS A 55 -12.47 -15.85 -17.41
C LYS A 55 -11.33 -15.90 -18.45
N ASP A 56 -10.84 -17.10 -18.79
CA ASP A 56 -9.79 -17.28 -19.83
C ASP A 56 -10.10 -16.54 -21.16
N PRO A 57 -11.34 -16.57 -21.69
CA PRO A 57 -11.68 -15.79 -22.89
C PRO A 57 -11.50 -14.29 -22.72
N THR A 58 -11.73 -13.74 -21.53
CA THR A 58 -11.57 -12.32 -21.22
C THR A 58 -10.08 -11.94 -21.19
N ILE A 59 -9.25 -12.77 -20.56
CA ILE A 59 -7.79 -12.56 -20.52
C ILE A 59 -7.20 -12.60 -21.94
N ARG A 60 -7.67 -13.51 -22.79
CA ARG A 60 -7.29 -13.55 -24.21
C ARG A 60 -7.70 -12.27 -24.94
N LYS A 61 -8.89 -11.73 -24.67
CA LYS A 61 -9.34 -10.46 -25.26
C LYS A 61 -8.43 -9.29 -24.88
N TYR A 62 -7.96 -9.24 -23.63
CA TYR A 62 -7.01 -8.24 -23.15
C TYR A 62 -5.65 -8.36 -23.84
N THR A 63 -5.07 -9.57 -23.86
CA THR A 63 -3.76 -9.82 -24.49
C THR A 63 -3.78 -9.73 -26.03
N LEU A 64 -4.95 -9.85 -26.65
CA LEU A 64 -5.14 -9.54 -28.08
C LEU A 64 -5.40 -8.06 -28.35
N GLY A 65 -5.65 -7.26 -27.31
CA GLY A 65 -6.01 -5.84 -27.43
C GLY A 65 -7.38 -5.61 -28.07
N THR A 66 -8.28 -6.59 -28.01
CA THR A 66 -9.68 -6.39 -28.44
C THR A 66 -10.45 -5.57 -27.42
N ASN A 67 -10.16 -5.79 -26.13
CA ASN A 67 -10.68 -5.02 -25.01
C ASN A 67 -9.50 -4.53 -24.16
N LEU A 68 -9.67 -3.39 -23.50
CA LEU A 68 -8.73 -2.96 -22.47
C LEU A 68 -9.04 -3.68 -21.14
N PRO A 69 -8.01 -4.05 -20.37
CA PRO A 69 -8.17 -4.74 -19.10
C PRO A 69 -8.78 -3.84 -18.03
N SER A 70 -9.42 -4.46 -17.04
CA SER A 70 -9.77 -3.75 -15.80
C SER A 70 -8.50 -3.36 -15.02
N TRP A 71 -8.64 -2.39 -14.13
CA TRP A 71 -7.56 -1.97 -13.22
C TRP A 71 -7.03 -3.13 -12.38
N ASP A 72 -7.94 -3.92 -11.80
CA ASP A 72 -7.61 -5.04 -10.94
C ASP A 72 -6.78 -6.11 -11.69
N PHE A 73 -7.12 -6.38 -12.95
CA PHE A 73 -6.36 -7.32 -13.77
C PHE A 73 -4.90 -6.87 -13.97
N LEU A 74 -4.66 -5.58 -14.19
CA LEU A 74 -3.30 -5.04 -14.33
C LEU A 74 -2.50 -5.19 -13.04
N HIS A 75 -3.14 -4.99 -11.89
CA HIS A 75 -2.53 -5.19 -10.58
C HIS A 75 -2.18 -6.65 -10.33
N ASP A 76 -3.13 -7.57 -10.51
CA ASP A 76 -2.92 -8.99 -10.27
C ASP A 76 -1.83 -9.56 -11.19
N LEU A 77 -1.80 -9.11 -12.45
CA LEU A 77 -0.76 -9.48 -13.39
C LEU A 77 0.62 -9.01 -12.94
N LEU A 78 0.75 -7.74 -12.54
CA LEU A 78 2.03 -7.20 -12.06
C LEU A 78 2.48 -7.86 -10.75
N THR A 79 1.55 -8.15 -9.84
CA THR A 79 1.83 -8.87 -8.60
C THR A 79 2.37 -10.26 -8.88
N GLU A 80 1.77 -11.00 -9.81
CA GLU A 80 2.23 -12.33 -10.16
C GLU A 80 3.57 -12.33 -10.91
N VAL A 81 3.84 -11.30 -11.74
CA VAL A 81 5.17 -11.07 -12.33
C VAL A 81 6.19 -10.84 -11.23
N ALA A 82 5.96 -9.86 -10.35
CA ALA A 82 6.88 -9.53 -9.27
C ALA A 82 7.19 -10.74 -8.37
N ARG A 83 6.17 -11.53 -8.04
CA ARG A 83 6.28 -12.75 -7.21
C ARG A 83 7.18 -13.84 -7.83
N ARG A 84 7.35 -13.85 -9.15
CA ARG A 84 8.05 -14.93 -9.86
C ARG A 84 9.40 -14.54 -10.40
N THR A 85 9.61 -13.27 -10.66
CA THR A 85 10.85 -12.78 -11.26
C THR A 85 11.81 -12.19 -10.24
N ASP A 86 11.40 -12.02 -8.97
CA ASP A 86 12.14 -11.29 -7.93
C ASP A 86 12.75 -9.99 -8.50
N ASP A 87 11.97 -9.30 -9.36
CA ASP A 87 12.48 -8.26 -10.24
C ASP A 87 12.70 -6.96 -9.44
N PRO A 88 13.96 -6.50 -9.27
CA PRO A 88 14.22 -5.24 -8.57
C PRO A 88 13.64 -4.03 -9.32
N ALA A 89 13.36 -4.17 -10.62
CA ALA A 89 12.71 -3.15 -11.45
C ALA A 89 11.18 -3.25 -11.46
N ALA A 90 10.56 -4.08 -10.60
CA ALA A 90 9.11 -4.24 -10.52
C ALA A 90 8.36 -2.91 -10.31
N ALA A 91 8.89 -2.02 -9.47
CA ALA A 91 8.30 -0.70 -9.24
C ALA A 91 8.35 0.18 -10.50
N GLN A 92 9.48 0.18 -11.21
CA GLN A 92 9.62 0.92 -12.47
C GLN A 92 8.69 0.37 -13.56
N ARG A 93 8.65 -0.95 -13.73
CA ARG A 93 7.79 -1.64 -14.70
C ARG A 93 6.32 -1.34 -14.47
N ARG A 94 5.89 -1.28 -13.21
CA ARG A 94 4.55 -0.88 -12.80
C ARG A 94 4.24 0.55 -13.26
N THR A 95 5.13 1.50 -12.98
CA THR A 95 4.98 2.91 -13.42
C THR A 95 4.90 3.02 -14.95
N GLU A 96 5.77 2.31 -15.67
CA GLU A 96 5.79 2.29 -17.14
C GLU A 96 4.49 1.72 -17.72
N LEU A 97 3.98 0.61 -17.16
CA LEU A 97 2.74 -0.01 -17.61
C LEU A 97 1.54 0.93 -17.41
N PHE A 98 1.40 1.53 -16.23
CA PHE A 98 0.28 2.42 -15.95
C PHE A 98 0.36 3.74 -16.73
N THR A 99 1.57 4.24 -16.99
CA THR A 99 1.77 5.40 -17.87
C THR A 99 1.33 5.07 -19.30
N ALA A 100 1.77 3.94 -19.85
CA ALA A 100 1.37 3.48 -21.18
C ALA A 100 -0.14 3.19 -21.26
N TYR A 101 -0.73 2.68 -20.19
CA TYR A 101 -2.16 2.41 -20.13
C TYR A 101 -2.99 3.70 -20.14
N ARG A 102 -2.59 4.69 -19.34
CA ARG A 102 -3.18 6.03 -19.34
C ARG A 102 -3.12 6.68 -20.72
N GLU A 103 -1.96 6.66 -21.37
CA GLU A 103 -1.79 7.20 -22.72
C GLU A 103 -2.69 6.49 -23.73
N THR A 104 -2.79 5.16 -23.62
CA THR A 104 -3.67 4.34 -24.46
C THR A 104 -5.13 4.78 -24.32
N LEU A 105 -5.62 4.94 -23.08
CA LEU A 105 -6.99 5.40 -22.79
C LEU A 105 -7.25 6.78 -23.42
N VAL A 106 -6.36 7.74 -23.21
CA VAL A 106 -6.49 9.08 -23.79
C VAL A 106 -6.52 9.03 -25.33
N ARG A 107 -5.62 8.26 -25.95
CA ARG A 107 -5.55 8.16 -27.43
C ARG A 107 -6.78 7.50 -28.05
N ILE A 108 -7.45 6.58 -27.34
CA ILE A 108 -8.71 6.01 -27.82
C ILE A 108 -9.93 6.92 -27.58
N GLY A 109 -9.72 8.07 -26.93
CA GLY A 109 -10.71 9.11 -26.70
C GLY A 109 -11.35 9.10 -25.31
N ALA A 110 -10.77 8.42 -24.33
CA ALA A 110 -11.23 8.49 -22.94
C ALA A 110 -10.98 9.91 -22.37
N THR A 111 -11.88 10.36 -21.51
CA THR A 111 -11.76 11.66 -20.83
C THR A 111 -12.08 11.51 -19.36
N THR A 112 -11.47 12.33 -18.49
CA THR A 112 -11.70 12.27 -17.03
C THR A 112 -13.13 12.64 -16.62
N ARG A 113 -13.93 13.21 -17.54
CA ARG A 113 -15.34 13.58 -17.32
C ARG A 113 -16.33 12.64 -18.03
N GLY A 114 -15.83 11.68 -18.81
CA GLY A 114 -16.68 10.76 -19.56
C GLY A 114 -17.28 9.68 -18.65
N SER A 115 -18.43 9.15 -19.05
CA SER A 115 -19.14 8.08 -18.34
C SER A 115 -19.02 6.71 -19.02
N ASP A 116 -18.34 6.62 -20.17
CA ASP A 116 -18.06 5.34 -20.80
C ASP A 116 -16.98 4.56 -20.03
N GLN A 117 -16.92 3.25 -20.27
CA GLN A 117 -15.99 2.35 -19.57
C GLN A 117 -14.53 2.84 -19.62
N ASN A 118 -14.04 3.37 -20.74
CA ASN A 118 -12.64 3.80 -20.85
C ASN A 118 -12.40 5.10 -20.08
N SER A 119 -13.37 6.02 -20.11
CA SER A 119 -13.32 7.25 -19.31
C SER A 119 -13.35 6.95 -17.82
N LEU A 120 -14.17 6.00 -17.35
CA LEU A 120 -14.18 5.57 -15.96
C LEU A 120 -12.86 4.90 -15.53
N LEU A 121 -12.26 4.09 -16.41
CA LEU A 121 -10.93 3.51 -16.16
C LEU A 121 -9.85 4.59 -16.07
N LEU A 122 -9.93 5.63 -16.89
CA LEU A 122 -9.00 6.77 -16.83
C LEU A 122 -9.18 7.56 -15.53
N SER A 123 -10.42 7.87 -15.14
CA SER A 123 -10.71 8.56 -13.88
C SER A 123 -10.26 7.76 -12.67
N LEU A 124 -10.40 6.43 -12.70
CA LEU A 124 -9.89 5.56 -11.65
C LEU A 124 -8.36 5.64 -11.56
N LEU A 125 -7.66 5.56 -12.70
CA LEU A 125 -6.20 5.63 -12.75
C LEU A 125 -5.66 6.98 -12.23
N ASP A 126 -6.24 8.09 -12.70
CA ASP A 126 -5.83 9.43 -12.29
C ASP A 126 -6.19 9.71 -10.81
N GLY A 127 -7.34 9.19 -10.35
CA GLY A 127 -7.75 9.34 -8.96
C GLY A 127 -6.92 8.50 -7.99
N GLU A 128 -6.49 7.29 -8.35
CA GLU A 128 -5.58 6.46 -7.54
C GLU A 128 -4.20 7.10 -7.38
N GLU A 129 -3.69 7.71 -8.46
CA GLU A 129 -2.45 8.47 -8.43
C GLU A 129 -2.58 9.73 -7.56
N ALA A 130 -3.69 10.45 -7.67
CA ALA A 130 -3.98 11.60 -6.82
C ALA A 130 -4.12 11.20 -5.34
N LEU A 131 -4.72 10.04 -5.04
CA LEU A 131 -4.82 9.50 -3.69
C LEU A 131 -3.43 9.23 -3.11
N ARG A 132 -2.55 8.60 -3.89
CA ARG A 132 -1.15 8.34 -3.46
C ARG A 132 -0.41 9.63 -3.12
N ARG A 133 -0.52 10.66 -3.96
CA ARG A 133 0.10 11.97 -3.70
C ARG A 133 -0.44 12.62 -2.43
N ILE A 134 -1.75 12.55 -2.18
CA ILE A 134 -2.34 13.08 -0.94
C ILE A 134 -1.80 12.34 0.29
N VAL A 135 -1.60 11.03 0.19
CA VAL A 135 -1.03 10.22 1.29
C VAL A 135 0.43 10.61 1.55
N GLU A 136 1.24 10.80 0.50
CA GLU A 136 2.62 11.28 0.60
C GLU A 136 2.66 12.67 1.25
N GLU A 137 1.83 13.61 0.79
CA GLU A 137 1.72 14.94 1.39
C GLU A 137 1.27 14.89 2.86
N LEU A 138 0.35 14.00 3.22
CA LEU A 138 -0.06 13.80 4.62
C LEU A 138 1.09 13.27 5.48
N ALA A 139 1.92 12.37 4.94
CA ALA A 139 3.10 11.87 5.65
C ALA A 139 4.12 13.00 5.89
N GLU A 140 4.36 13.86 4.91
CA GLU A 140 5.21 15.05 5.05
C GLU A 140 4.68 16.02 6.10
N VAL A 141 3.38 16.30 6.09
CA VAL A 141 2.73 17.17 7.08
C VAL A 141 2.89 16.59 8.49
N ARG A 142 2.65 15.29 8.68
CA ARG A 142 2.85 14.60 9.97
C ARG A 142 4.30 14.64 10.45
N ALA A 143 5.26 14.45 9.54
CA ALA A 143 6.68 14.55 9.85
C ALA A 143 7.04 15.98 10.31
N ARG A 144 6.51 17.01 9.64
CA ARG A 144 6.74 18.40 10.02
C ARG A 144 6.07 18.77 11.35
N GLU A 145 4.84 18.33 11.60
CA GLU A 145 4.17 18.51 12.89
C GLU A 145 4.97 17.88 14.04
N THR A 146 5.52 16.68 13.82
CA THR A 146 6.38 16.00 14.80
C THR A 146 7.64 16.82 15.09
N GLN A 147 8.28 17.37 14.05
CA GLN A 147 9.46 18.22 14.21
C GLN A 147 9.15 19.49 15.01
N LEU A 148 8.06 20.20 14.69
CA LEU A 148 7.68 21.41 15.43
C LEU A 148 7.38 21.14 16.90
N ARG A 149 6.84 19.95 17.21
CA ARG A 149 6.61 19.53 18.60
C ARG A 149 7.92 19.35 19.37
N LEU A 150 8.93 18.78 18.71
CA LEU A 150 10.27 18.64 19.29
C LEU A 150 10.92 20.01 19.47
N ASP A 151 10.86 20.88 18.47
CA ASP A 151 11.40 22.24 18.50
C ASP A 151 10.76 23.06 19.63
N LEU A 152 9.43 22.97 19.80
CA LEU A 152 8.71 23.62 20.91
C LEU A 152 9.17 23.10 22.27
N GLY A 153 9.39 21.78 22.38
CA GLY A 153 9.91 21.15 23.60
C GLY A 153 11.36 21.55 23.91
N GLU A 154 12.20 21.73 22.90
CA GLU A 154 13.56 22.25 23.05
C GLU A 154 13.58 23.73 23.46
N GLU A 155 12.79 24.57 22.79
CA GLU A 155 12.65 25.99 23.14
C GLU A 155 12.11 26.15 24.57
N THR A 156 11.17 25.30 24.98
CA THR A 156 10.66 25.30 26.35
C THR A 156 11.74 24.96 27.37
N ARG A 157 12.61 23.98 27.06
CA ARG A 157 13.74 23.60 27.92
C ARG A 157 14.82 24.67 28.00
N ARG A 158 15.14 25.33 26.89
CA ARG A 158 16.18 26.38 26.82
C ARG A 158 15.82 27.62 27.64
N THR A 159 14.54 27.92 27.75
CA THR A 159 14.06 29.22 28.27
C THR A 159 13.49 29.11 29.68
N TRP A 160 13.52 27.91 30.26
CA TRP A 160 13.24 27.70 31.67
C TRP A 160 14.47 28.07 32.53
N PRO A 161 14.33 28.88 33.60
CA PRO A 161 13.09 29.38 34.21
C PRO A 161 12.66 30.80 33.79
N SER A 162 13.47 31.54 33.01
CA SER A 162 13.17 32.93 32.64
C SER A 162 13.07 33.09 31.12
N PRO A 163 11.84 33.16 30.56
CA PRO A 163 11.66 33.36 29.13
C PRO A 163 12.13 34.76 28.73
N THR A 164 12.97 34.82 27.69
CA THR A 164 13.36 36.08 27.03
C THR A 164 12.28 36.48 26.01
N PRO A 165 12.14 37.78 25.66
CA PRO A 165 11.21 38.21 24.61
C PRO A 165 11.41 37.45 23.29
N ASP A 166 12.66 37.25 22.86
CA ASP A 166 13.01 36.50 21.66
C ASP A 166 12.49 35.05 21.69
N SER A 167 12.46 34.43 22.88
CA SER A 167 11.92 33.08 23.04
C SER A 167 10.39 33.02 22.95
N GLN A 168 9.70 34.08 23.37
CA GLN A 168 8.25 34.17 23.24
C GLN A 168 7.87 34.31 21.76
N ASP A 169 8.61 35.12 21.00
CA ASP A 169 8.40 35.27 19.56
C ASP A 169 8.67 33.96 18.81
N SER A 170 9.73 33.24 19.17
CA SER A 170 10.05 31.93 18.60
C SER A 170 8.94 30.90 18.87
N ARG A 171 8.44 30.81 20.11
CA ARG A 171 7.31 29.93 20.47
C ARG A 171 6.04 30.30 19.70
N HIS A 172 5.70 31.58 19.63
CA HIS A 172 4.52 32.04 18.88
C HIS A 172 4.62 31.66 17.39
N ARG A 173 5.81 31.76 16.80
CA ARG A 173 6.06 31.33 15.41
C ARG A 173 5.85 29.82 15.23
N ILE A 174 6.38 28.99 16.14
CA ILE A 174 6.22 27.53 16.10
C ILE A 174 4.74 27.14 16.26
N GLU A 175 4.01 27.80 17.17
CA GLU A 175 2.59 27.58 17.39
C GLU A 175 1.74 27.99 16.17
N GLU A 176 2.07 29.11 15.53
CA GLU A 176 1.43 29.55 14.29
C GLU A 176 1.67 28.56 13.14
N GLU A 177 2.91 28.12 12.94
CA GLU A 177 3.23 27.11 11.92
C GLU A 177 2.49 25.78 12.20
N SER A 178 2.41 25.37 13.46
CA SER A 178 1.65 24.18 13.88
C SER A 178 0.16 24.30 13.56
N ARG A 179 -0.43 25.50 13.76
CA ARG A 179 -1.83 25.77 13.39
C ARG A 179 -2.05 25.69 11.88
N GLN A 180 -1.11 26.20 11.07
CA GLN A 180 -1.18 26.13 9.61
C GLN A 180 -1.07 24.69 9.10
N LEU A 181 -0.17 23.88 9.67
CA LEU A 181 -0.04 22.46 9.32
C LEU A 181 -1.29 21.66 9.68
N ALA A 182 -1.88 21.91 10.84
CA ALA A 182 -3.13 21.27 11.24
C ALA A 182 -4.26 21.56 10.24
N GLN A 183 -4.41 22.83 9.80
CA GLN A 183 -5.37 23.20 8.76
C GLN A 183 -5.09 22.50 7.43
N ARG A 184 -3.82 22.44 7.02
CA ARG A 184 -3.42 21.74 5.78
C ARG A 184 -3.71 20.24 5.87
N ARG A 185 -3.42 19.60 7.00
CA ARG A 185 -3.74 18.19 7.26
C ARG A 185 -5.23 17.95 7.12
N ASP A 186 -6.06 18.76 7.77
CA ASP A 186 -7.51 18.58 7.75
C ASP A 186 -8.07 18.74 6.32
N ALA A 187 -7.56 19.70 5.55
CA ALA A 187 -7.91 19.88 4.13
C ALA A 187 -7.48 18.68 3.25
N LEU A 188 -6.30 18.11 3.50
CA LEU A 188 -5.83 16.92 2.78
C LEU A 188 -6.66 15.68 3.14
N VAL A 189 -7.05 15.51 4.41
CA VAL A 189 -7.94 14.43 4.86
C VAL A 189 -9.31 14.53 4.20
N GLU A 190 -9.89 15.73 4.15
CA GLU A 190 -11.18 15.96 3.47
C GLU A 190 -11.07 15.67 1.97
N ARG A 191 -10.02 16.16 1.31
CA ARG A 191 -9.78 15.88 -0.11
C ARG A 191 -9.60 14.39 -0.38
N ARG A 192 -8.91 13.67 0.50
CA ARG A 192 -8.72 12.22 0.41
C ARG A 192 -10.04 11.48 0.50
N SER A 193 -10.88 11.80 1.48
CA SER A 193 -12.17 11.10 1.68
C SER A 193 -13.14 11.34 0.52
N ALA A 194 -13.18 12.57 -0.01
CA ALA A 194 -13.95 12.91 -1.20
C ALA A 194 -13.49 12.10 -2.42
N LEU A 195 -12.18 12.02 -2.65
CA LEU A 195 -11.59 11.29 -3.77
C LEU A 195 -11.81 9.78 -3.64
N ALA A 196 -11.66 9.21 -2.44
CA ALA A 196 -11.95 7.80 -2.19
C ALA A 196 -13.42 7.45 -2.53
N THR A 197 -14.35 8.31 -2.11
CA THR A 197 -15.79 8.15 -2.43
C THR A 197 -16.05 8.22 -3.94
N GLU A 198 -15.35 9.10 -4.67
CA GLU A 198 -15.44 9.19 -6.13
C GLU A 198 -14.89 7.94 -6.83
N LEU A 199 -13.76 7.41 -6.36
CA LEU A 199 -13.17 6.18 -6.86
C LEU A 199 -14.06 4.97 -6.64
N ASP A 200 -14.68 4.85 -5.46
CA ASP A 200 -15.63 3.78 -5.16
C ASP A 200 -16.84 3.83 -6.08
N ARG A 201 -17.39 5.02 -6.33
CA ARG A 201 -18.45 5.21 -7.33
C ARG A 201 -18.03 4.78 -8.73
N CYS A 202 -16.80 5.12 -9.16
CA CYS A 202 -16.28 4.69 -10.46
C CYS A 202 -16.17 3.16 -10.55
N ARG A 203 -15.70 2.50 -9.49
CA ARG A 203 -15.61 1.03 -9.41
C ARG A 203 -16.99 0.38 -9.48
N GLU A 204 -17.98 0.91 -8.78
CA GLU A 204 -19.37 0.43 -8.85
C GLU A 204 -19.95 0.53 -10.27
N GLN A 205 -19.72 1.66 -10.94
CA GLN A 205 -20.15 1.85 -12.33
C GLN A 205 -19.45 0.88 -13.29
N LEU A 206 -18.15 0.66 -13.12
CA LEU A 206 -17.40 -0.33 -13.91
C LEU A 206 -17.93 -1.76 -13.72
N ARG A 207 -18.23 -2.16 -12.48
CA ARG A 207 -18.85 -3.46 -12.20
C ARG A 207 -20.21 -3.61 -12.89
N ALA A 208 -20.99 -2.53 -13.00
CA ALA A 208 -22.25 -2.54 -13.73
C ALA A 208 -22.07 -2.82 -15.24
N PHE A 209 -20.99 -2.30 -15.85
CA PHE A 209 -20.65 -2.63 -17.25
C PHE A 209 -20.20 -4.08 -17.43
N GLU A 210 -19.49 -4.66 -16.45
CA GLU A 210 -18.99 -6.04 -16.51
C GLU A 210 -20.07 -7.10 -16.22
N GLY A 211 -21.09 -6.75 -15.43
CA GLY A 211 -22.17 -7.64 -15.01
C GLY A 211 -23.18 -8.04 -16.10
N GLY A 212 -23.09 -7.47 -17.31
CA GLY A 212 -23.93 -7.87 -18.45
C GLY A 212 -25.45 -7.65 -18.26
N ALA A 213 -25.85 -6.90 -17.24
CA ALA A 213 -27.23 -6.43 -17.10
C ALA A 213 -27.38 -5.19 -17.97
N ASP A 214 -27.76 -5.43 -19.22
CA ASP A 214 -28.20 -4.43 -20.18
C ASP A 214 -29.20 -3.45 -19.50
N PRO A 215 -28.80 -2.22 -19.12
CA PRO A 215 -29.68 -1.30 -18.38
C PRO A 215 -30.87 -0.83 -19.23
N HIS A 216 -30.84 -1.09 -20.54
CA HIS A 216 -31.87 -0.70 -21.50
C HIS A 216 -32.84 -1.83 -21.88
N ARG A 217 -32.74 -3.03 -21.27
CA ARG A 217 -33.61 -4.17 -21.64
C ARG A 217 -34.85 -4.36 -20.77
N GLN A 218 -35.19 -3.44 -19.87
CA GLN A 218 -36.42 -3.52 -19.06
C GLN A 218 -37.44 -2.43 -19.41
N ILE A 219 -37.91 -2.41 -20.66
CA ILE A 219 -39.31 -2.10 -20.97
C ILE A 219 -39.79 -3.11 -22.02
N ALA A 220 -39.88 -4.37 -21.62
CA ALA A 220 -40.70 -5.35 -22.34
C ALA A 220 -42.00 -5.50 -21.56
N LEU A 221 -43.09 -5.02 -22.16
CA LEU A 221 -44.46 -5.26 -21.71
C LEU A 221 -44.72 -6.77 -21.50
N PRO A 222 -45.62 -7.15 -20.57
CA PRO A 222 -45.84 -8.55 -20.22
C PRO A 222 -46.35 -9.38 -21.42
N PRO A 223 -46.04 -10.69 -21.45
CA PRO A 223 -46.45 -11.56 -22.56
C PRO A 223 -47.97 -11.82 -22.52
N VAL A 224 -48.60 -11.67 -23.68
CA VAL A 224 -49.99 -12.09 -23.93
C VAL A 224 -50.04 -13.64 -23.99
N PRO A 225 -51.10 -14.30 -23.47
CA PRO A 225 -51.16 -15.76 -23.39
C PRO A 225 -51.35 -16.48 -24.73
N SER A 226 -50.75 -17.65 -24.78
CA SER A 226 -50.72 -18.74 -25.78
C SER A 226 -52.03 -19.11 -26.52
N TYR A 227 -51.86 -19.43 -27.81
CA TYR A 227 -52.61 -20.45 -28.56
C TYR A 227 -51.62 -21.44 -29.24
N PRO A 228 -51.92 -22.76 -29.33
CA PRO A 228 -51.09 -23.77 -30.00
C PRO A 228 -51.79 -24.29 -31.30
N PRO A 229 -51.23 -25.30 -32.00
CA PRO A 229 -49.95 -25.35 -32.71
C PRO A 229 -50.15 -25.69 -34.21
N GLY A 230 -49.18 -25.38 -35.07
CA GLY A 230 -49.24 -25.72 -36.49
C GLY A 230 -47.88 -25.88 -37.15
N ALA A 231 -47.44 -27.15 -37.22
CA ALA A 231 -46.72 -27.79 -38.32
C ALA A 231 -45.43 -27.17 -38.92
N THR A 232 -44.37 -28.02 -38.90
CA THR A 232 -43.41 -28.30 -40.00
C THR A 232 -42.41 -27.16 -40.34
N ASN A 233 -41.10 -27.34 -40.51
CA ASN A 233 -40.30 -28.44 -41.07
C ASN A 233 -38.79 -28.16 -40.82
N THR A 234 -37.98 -29.24 -40.83
CA THR A 234 -36.61 -29.42 -41.37
C THR A 234 -35.76 -28.17 -41.66
N THR A 235 -34.46 -28.06 -41.33
CA THR A 235 -33.26 -28.83 -41.74
C THR A 235 -32.06 -28.05 -41.15
N ASP A 236 -31.11 -28.65 -40.44
CA ASP A 236 -29.91 -29.36 -40.92
C ASP A 236 -28.67 -28.47 -41.21
N MET A 237 -27.53 -28.99 -40.76
CA MET A 237 -26.12 -28.63 -40.99
C MET A 237 -25.57 -27.30 -40.45
N ALA A 238 -24.66 -27.29 -39.47
CA ALA A 238 -23.28 -27.83 -39.47
C ALA A 238 -22.35 -27.17 -40.50
N SER A 239 -21.49 -26.27 -40.03
CA SER A 239 -20.16 -26.11 -40.63
C SER A 239 -19.13 -25.68 -39.59
N ARG A 240 -18.45 -26.69 -39.05
CA ARG A 240 -17.11 -26.57 -38.49
C ARG A 240 -16.15 -26.31 -39.66
N ARG A 241 -15.31 -25.28 -39.57
CA ARG A 241 -14.02 -25.29 -40.26
C ARG A 241 -12.90 -25.16 -39.23
N ILE A 242 -12.31 -26.31 -38.97
CA ILE A 242 -10.98 -26.50 -38.41
C ILE A 242 -10.01 -26.07 -39.50
N LEU A 243 -9.07 -25.20 -39.18
CA LEU A 243 -7.81 -25.10 -39.91
C LEU A 243 -6.68 -25.07 -38.88
N ALA A 244 -5.84 -26.10 -38.97
CA ALA A 244 -4.67 -26.30 -38.15
C ALA A 244 -3.42 -26.20 -39.04
N LEU A 245 -2.30 -25.86 -38.37
CA LEU A 245 -0.89 -26.10 -38.70
C LEU A 245 -0.18 -25.12 -39.65
N ALA A 246 0.77 -24.37 -39.06
CA ALA A 246 2.24 -24.47 -39.24
C ALA A 246 2.82 -23.14 -38.68
N GLY A 247 3.71 -23.12 -37.69
CA GLY A 247 5.04 -23.73 -37.69
C GLY A 247 6.03 -22.73 -38.31
N GLY A 248 6.78 -21.97 -37.50
CA GLY A 248 7.95 -21.24 -37.99
C GLY A 248 8.37 -19.97 -37.25
N ALA A 249 9.56 -20.08 -36.63
CA ALA A 249 10.62 -19.08 -36.55
C ALA A 249 10.56 -17.92 -35.53
N VAL A 250 11.53 -18.00 -34.62
CA VAL A 250 12.18 -16.93 -33.85
C VAL A 250 12.64 -15.80 -34.78
N ALA A 251 12.38 -14.55 -34.38
CA ALA A 251 13.15 -13.39 -34.81
C ALA A 251 13.29 -12.39 -33.66
N VAL A 252 14.49 -12.33 -33.11
CA VAL A 252 15.03 -11.22 -32.32
C VAL A 252 15.45 -10.13 -33.30
N VAL A 253 14.80 -8.96 -33.31
CA VAL A 253 15.41 -7.66 -33.74
C VAL A 253 14.75 -6.47 -33.01
N LEU A 254 15.60 -5.89 -32.16
CA LEU A 254 15.79 -4.51 -31.64
C LEU A 254 14.94 -3.31 -32.12
N LEU A 255 14.65 -2.45 -31.13
CA LEU A 255 14.79 -0.98 -31.05
C LEU A 255 14.67 -0.16 -32.35
N VAL A 256 13.68 0.75 -32.41
CA VAL A 256 13.86 2.18 -32.75
C VAL A 256 12.64 2.98 -32.26
N GLY A 257 12.90 4.06 -31.51
CA GLY A 257 12.00 5.19 -31.25
C GLY A 257 11.73 5.40 -29.75
N GLY A 258 12.42 6.26 -29.00
CA GLY A 258 13.33 7.36 -29.34
C GLY A 258 13.03 8.52 -28.38
N GLY A 259 14.02 8.99 -27.61
CA GLY A 259 13.91 10.23 -26.83
C GLY A 259 14.61 10.26 -25.47
N VAL A 260 15.94 10.15 -25.46
CA VAL A 260 16.77 10.62 -24.34
C VAL A 260 16.99 12.12 -24.53
N MET A 261 16.62 12.92 -23.54
CA MET A 261 17.25 14.22 -23.30
C MET A 261 17.97 14.15 -21.96
N ALA A 262 19.30 14.19 -22.06
CA ALA A 262 20.21 14.36 -20.94
C ALA A 262 20.03 15.74 -20.31
N GLY A 263 20.06 15.76 -18.97
CA GLY A 263 20.06 16.95 -18.15
C GLY A 263 20.56 16.62 -16.74
N ILE A 264 21.76 16.05 -16.64
CA ILE A 264 22.53 16.03 -15.39
C ILE A 264 23.38 17.29 -15.37
N GLY A 265 23.23 18.10 -14.32
CA GLY A 265 24.13 19.22 -14.06
C GLY A 265 23.61 20.15 -12.97
N TYR A 266 23.69 19.72 -11.70
CA TYR A 266 24.22 20.49 -10.55
C TYR A 266 23.81 19.82 -9.23
N MET A 267 24.70 19.02 -8.65
CA MET A 267 24.97 19.07 -7.21
C MET A 267 26.46 18.77 -7.03
N GLN A 268 27.13 19.79 -6.51
CA GLN A 268 28.57 19.86 -6.29
C GLN A 268 28.86 19.28 -4.91
N ASP A 269 29.62 18.18 -4.89
CA ASP A 269 30.27 17.65 -3.69
C ASP A 269 31.16 18.72 -3.07
N ASN A 270 31.01 18.93 -1.77
CA ASN A 270 32.00 19.59 -0.93
C ASN A 270 32.38 18.62 0.18
N THR A 271 33.46 17.85 -0.03
CA THR A 271 34.25 17.28 1.06
C THR A 271 35.73 17.28 0.69
N ASN A 272 36.46 18.12 1.42
CA ASN A 272 37.85 17.98 1.87
C ASN A 272 38.97 17.73 0.84
N GLU A 273 39.70 18.80 0.52
CA GLU A 273 41.14 18.71 0.26
C GLU A 273 41.95 19.30 1.43
N SER A 274 42.83 18.46 1.94
CA SER A 274 43.89 18.73 2.91
C SER A 274 44.92 19.70 2.33
N ARG A 275 45.26 20.74 3.12
CA ARG A 275 46.48 21.53 2.92
C ARG A 275 47.51 21.11 3.96
N GLN A 276 48.47 20.28 3.54
CA GLN A 276 49.75 20.11 4.21
C GLN A 276 50.68 21.23 3.75
N ASP A 277 51.17 22.05 4.69
CA ASP A 277 52.42 22.78 4.54
C ASP A 277 53.28 22.51 5.76
N ALA A 278 54.51 22.10 5.48
CA ALA A 278 55.50 21.63 6.44
C ALA A 278 56.21 22.78 7.16
N ARG A 279 56.50 22.59 8.46
CA ARG A 279 57.69 23.19 9.07
C ARG A 279 58.23 22.33 10.22
N ALA A 280 59.46 21.87 10.04
CA ALA A 280 60.29 21.17 11.02
C ALA A 280 60.73 22.12 12.15
N THR A 281 61.00 21.63 13.37
CA THR A 281 62.33 21.34 14.00
C THR A 281 62.11 20.95 15.50
N PRO A 282 63.11 20.57 16.34
CA PRO A 282 63.18 19.27 17.00
C PRO A 282 62.92 19.30 18.53
N ILE A 283 62.70 18.13 19.14
CA ILE A 283 62.68 17.93 20.59
C ILE A 283 63.99 17.23 21.01
N PRO A 284 64.74 17.74 22.01
CA PRO A 284 65.84 17.01 22.61
C PRO A 284 65.34 16.06 23.70
N SER A 285 65.94 14.89 23.77
CA SER A 285 65.82 13.94 24.88
C SER A 285 66.55 14.47 26.12
N LEU A 286 65.95 14.37 27.31
CA LEU A 286 66.68 14.30 28.57
C LEU A 286 65.94 13.42 29.60
N THR A 287 66.73 12.53 30.17
CA THR A 287 66.51 11.55 31.23
C THR A 287 66.44 12.19 32.62
N PHE A 288 65.92 11.43 33.62
CA PHE A 288 66.11 11.41 35.10
C PHE A 288 64.74 11.30 35.79
N SER A 289 64.38 10.23 36.52
CA SER A 289 64.90 9.55 37.75
C SER A 289 64.20 10.02 39.02
N GLU A 290 63.75 9.02 39.78
CA GLU A 290 63.45 8.93 41.23
C GLU A 290 62.19 9.57 41.86
N GLU A 291 61.43 8.64 42.47
CA GLU A 291 60.56 8.65 43.68
C GLU A 291 60.94 9.59 44.84
N PRO A 292 60.18 9.64 45.97
CA PRO A 292 58.79 9.21 46.22
C PRO A 292 57.98 10.31 46.97
N SER A 293 56.66 10.13 47.10
CA SER A 293 55.97 10.46 48.36
C SER A 293 54.56 9.89 48.41
N GLU A 294 54.29 9.22 49.51
CA GLU A 294 53.02 8.72 49.99
C GLU A 294 51.98 9.85 50.11
N GLU A 295 50.72 9.57 49.77
CA GLU A 295 49.63 9.84 50.70
C GLU A 295 48.38 9.01 50.35
N GLU A 296 47.78 8.56 51.43
CA GLU A 296 46.79 7.54 51.64
C GLU A 296 45.37 8.10 51.46
N SER A 297 44.49 7.44 50.69
CA SER A 297 43.05 7.39 51.01
C SER A 297 42.28 6.45 50.07
N ALA A 298 41.56 5.54 50.73
CA ALA A 298 40.84 4.42 50.17
C ALA A 298 39.42 4.76 49.66
N SER A 299 38.96 4.03 48.63
CA SER A 299 37.62 3.40 48.46
C SER A 299 37.21 3.30 46.98
N PRO A 300 36.27 2.40 46.58
CA PRO A 300 36.33 0.95 46.73
C PRO A 300 36.04 0.23 45.39
N SER A 301 36.26 -1.08 45.37
CA SER A 301 36.10 -1.99 44.23
C SER A 301 34.71 -1.97 43.57
N LEU A 302 34.68 -1.97 42.23
CA LEU A 302 33.49 -2.25 41.42
C LEU A 302 33.00 -3.70 41.64
N PRO A 303 31.68 -3.96 41.72
CA PRO A 303 31.10 -5.30 41.65
C PRO A 303 31.02 -5.82 40.20
N PRO A 304 30.96 -7.15 39.99
CA PRO A 304 30.87 -7.80 38.68
C PRO A 304 29.52 -7.52 37.99
N PRO A 305 29.42 -7.69 36.65
CA PRO A 305 28.20 -7.36 35.91
C PRO A 305 27.03 -8.25 36.33
N GLU A 306 25.91 -7.62 36.71
CA GLU A 306 24.65 -8.26 37.04
C GLU A 306 24.05 -9.01 35.85
N GLU A 307 23.54 -10.19 36.16
CA GLU A 307 22.75 -11.05 35.29
C GLU A 307 21.48 -10.33 34.78
N THR A 308 21.09 -10.69 33.56
CA THR A 308 19.85 -10.31 32.90
C THR A 308 18.64 -10.45 33.85
N PRO A 309 17.79 -9.42 34.03
CA PRO A 309 16.66 -9.53 34.94
C PRO A 309 15.59 -10.49 34.39
N SER A 310 15.50 -11.69 34.97
CA SER A 310 14.28 -12.50 34.90
C SER A 310 13.17 -11.83 35.70
N PHE A 311 12.14 -11.36 35.01
CA PHE A 311 10.96 -10.79 35.66
C PHE A 311 10.16 -11.89 36.38
N VAL A 312 10.14 -11.83 37.71
CA VAL A 312 9.21 -12.61 38.55
C VAL A 312 7.97 -11.73 38.79
N PRO A 313 6.78 -12.09 38.26
CA PRO A 313 5.58 -11.30 38.50
C PRO A 313 5.23 -11.28 40.00
N PRO A 314 4.70 -10.16 40.53
CA PRO A 314 4.34 -10.05 41.94
C PRO A 314 3.26 -11.10 42.31
N PRO A 315 3.40 -11.77 43.48
CA PRO A 315 2.45 -12.81 43.88
C PRO A 315 1.06 -12.20 44.14
N GLY A 316 0.05 -12.71 43.45
CA GLY A 316 -1.36 -12.40 43.72
C GLY A 316 -2.19 -11.80 42.58
N ARG A 317 -1.59 -11.43 41.43
CA ARG A 317 -2.37 -11.08 40.23
C ARG A 317 -2.63 -12.33 39.38
N THR A 318 -3.90 -12.65 39.16
CA THR A 318 -4.40 -13.71 38.25
C THR A 318 -4.38 -13.28 36.78
N TRP A 319 -3.89 -12.07 36.49
CA TRP A 319 -3.80 -11.51 35.16
C TRP A 319 -2.49 -10.72 34.97
N SER A 320 -2.05 -10.60 33.73
CA SER A 320 -0.90 -9.78 33.31
C SER A 320 -1.24 -9.11 31.99
N LEU A 321 -0.81 -7.87 31.75
CA LEU A 321 -0.89 -7.33 30.38
C LEU A 321 0.18 -8.03 29.54
N ILE A 322 -0.11 -8.32 28.28
CA ILE A 322 0.92 -8.92 27.41
C ILE A 322 2.12 -7.97 27.24
N SER A 323 1.89 -6.64 27.33
CA SER A 323 2.92 -5.61 27.32
C SER A 323 3.84 -5.62 28.55
N ASP A 324 3.45 -6.30 29.63
CA ASP A 324 4.29 -6.48 30.82
C ASP A 324 5.32 -7.61 30.62
N LEU A 325 5.15 -8.44 29.59
CA LEU A 325 6.09 -9.48 29.21
C LEU A 325 7.05 -8.94 28.16
N ALA A 326 8.35 -9.23 28.32
CA ALA A 326 9.32 -8.97 27.28
C ALA A 326 9.01 -9.88 26.07
N PRO A 327 8.82 -9.31 24.87
CA PRO A 327 8.74 -10.13 23.66
C PRO A 327 10.10 -10.83 23.46
N MET A 328 10.07 -11.99 22.80
CA MET A 328 11.27 -12.62 22.30
C MET A 328 11.93 -11.68 21.28
N GLU A 329 13.27 -11.63 21.28
CA GLU A 329 14.01 -10.96 20.21
C GLU A 329 13.77 -11.72 18.90
N ASP A 330 12.75 -11.29 18.18
CA ASP A 330 12.54 -11.64 16.79
C ASP A 330 13.34 -10.59 16.00
N ASN A 331 14.23 -11.00 15.09
CA ASN A 331 15.01 -10.10 14.20
C ASN A 331 14.12 -9.29 13.23
N ASP A 332 12.83 -9.18 13.52
CA ASP A 332 11.84 -8.46 12.73
C ASP A 332 11.96 -6.96 13.04
N PRO A 333 12.22 -6.09 12.04
CA PRO A 333 12.32 -4.65 12.27
C PRO A 333 10.99 -4.01 12.72
N TRP A 334 9.87 -4.75 12.67
CA TRP A 334 8.52 -4.26 12.91
C TRP A 334 7.99 -4.59 14.31
N ASN A 335 8.26 -3.71 15.27
CA ASN A 335 7.84 -3.85 16.68
C ASN A 335 6.56 -3.09 17.02
N TYR A 336 5.86 -3.56 18.07
CA TYR A 336 4.72 -2.85 18.65
C TYR A 336 5.16 -1.62 19.46
N GLU A 337 4.38 -0.55 19.37
CA GLU A 337 4.47 0.60 20.28
C GLU A 337 3.32 0.56 21.30
N THR A 338 3.63 0.75 22.58
CA THR A 338 2.59 0.85 23.62
C THR A 338 2.19 2.31 23.80
N SER A 339 0.99 2.68 23.38
CA SER A 339 0.51 4.05 23.50
C SER A 339 -1.02 4.12 23.65
N LYS A 340 -1.54 5.35 23.74
CA LYS A 340 -2.98 5.61 23.72
C LYS A 340 -3.43 5.72 22.28
N ALA A 341 -4.60 5.19 21.96
CA ALA A 341 -5.16 5.30 20.63
C ALA A 341 -6.66 5.59 20.68
N ARG A 342 -7.15 6.32 19.68
CA ARG A 342 -8.57 6.57 19.49
C ARG A 342 -9.09 5.63 18.41
N ILE A 343 -10.15 4.89 18.72
CA ILE A 343 -10.71 3.84 17.85
C ILE A 343 -12.23 3.96 17.91
N ASN A 344 -12.86 4.11 16.75
CA ASN A 344 -14.30 4.30 16.62
C ASN A 344 -14.83 5.42 17.55
N ALA A 345 -14.12 6.55 17.55
CA ALA A 345 -14.36 7.72 18.39
C ALA A 345 -14.17 7.55 19.91
N GLU A 346 -13.76 6.37 20.39
CA GLU A 346 -13.47 6.09 21.80
C GLU A 346 -11.96 6.12 22.09
N ASP A 347 -11.56 6.73 23.20
CA ASP A 347 -10.16 6.77 23.64
C ASP A 347 -9.81 5.51 24.43
N HIS A 348 -8.79 4.79 23.97
CA HIS A 348 -8.23 3.62 24.63
C HIS A 348 -6.86 3.93 25.22
N LEU A 349 -6.73 3.74 26.54
CA LEU A 349 -5.54 4.13 27.27
C LEU A 349 -4.38 3.12 27.17
N ARG A 350 -4.69 1.86 26.84
CA ARG A 350 -3.72 0.76 26.78
C ARG A 350 -3.90 0.02 25.47
N THR A 351 -3.02 0.33 24.52
CA THR A 351 -3.01 -0.33 23.21
C THR A 351 -1.61 -0.76 22.82
N LEU A 352 -1.50 -1.87 22.09
CA LEU A 352 -0.32 -2.24 21.32
C LEU A 352 -0.58 -1.88 19.86
N LEU A 353 0.14 -0.90 19.35
CA LEU A 353 -0.03 -0.37 18.00
C LEU A 353 1.02 -0.94 17.05
N GLY A 354 0.58 -1.37 15.86
CA GLY A 354 1.49 -1.75 14.79
C GLY A 354 2.22 -0.53 14.23
N ASN A 355 3.53 -0.44 14.46
CA ASN A 355 4.34 0.67 13.97
C ASN A 355 4.36 0.65 12.43
N LYS A 356 4.02 1.78 11.79
CA LYS A 356 3.91 1.86 10.31
C LYS A 356 2.96 0.80 9.72
N GLY A 357 1.92 0.41 10.45
CA GLY A 357 0.86 -0.49 9.98
C GLY A 357 1.25 -1.95 9.79
N GLU A 358 2.46 -2.35 10.17
CA GLU A 358 2.87 -3.75 10.25
C GLU A 358 3.61 -3.97 11.57
N ALA A 359 3.30 -5.04 12.29
CA ALA A 359 4.07 -5.42 13.48
C ALA A 359 3.88 -6.89 13.78
N SER A 360 4.93 -7.51 14.32
CA SER A 360 4.91 -8.88 14.78
C SER A 360 5.71 -8.99 16.07
N ALA A 361 5.17 -9.66 17.07
CA ALA A 361 5.93 -9.99 18.28
C ALA A 361 5.49 -11.34 18.84
N THR A 362 6.47 -12.10 19.31
CA THR A 362 6.27 -13.39 19.96
C THR A 362 6.56 -13.28 21.45
N TRP A 363 5.67 -13.84 22.28
CA TRP A 363 5.87 -13.93 23.72
C TRP A 363 5.98 -15.39 24.17
N GLN A 364 6.94 -15.65 25.06
CA GLN A 364 7.07 -16.93 25.73
C GLN A 364 6.17 -16.97 26.97
N LEU A 365 5.22 -17.92 26.99
CA LEU A 365 4.18 -18.04 28.01
C LEU A 365 4.50 -19.10 29.07
N ASP A 366 5.44 -20.01 28.79
CA ASP A 366 5.84 -21.13 29.66
C ASP A 366 4.66 -21.96 30.22
N ARG A 367 3.54 -22.03 29.49
CA ARG A 367 2.31 -22.73 29.93
C ARG A 367 1.71 -22.18 31.23
N LYS A 368 2.02 -20.93 31.59
CA LYS A 368 1.56 -20.29 32.83
C LYS A 368 0.19 -19.62 32.73
N TYR A 369 -0.35 -19.47 31.52
CA TYR A 369 -1.56 -18.71 31.22
C TYR A 369 -2.61 -19.61 30.58
N ALA A 370 -3.89 -19.36 30.87
CA ALA A 370 -5.04 -20.09 30.36
C ALA A 370 -5.74 -19.35 29.22
N SER A 371 -5.73 -18.02 29.19
CA SER A 371 -6.36 -17.27 28.08
C SER A 371 -5.72 -15.92 27.80
N LEU A 372 -5.85 -15.47 26.55
CA LEU A 372 -5.63 -14.08 26.13
C LEU A 372 -6.98 -13.47 25.79
N VAL A 373 -7.30 -12.34 26.43
CA VAL A 373 -8.47 -11.51 26.16
C VAL A 373 -7.99 -10.18 25.64
N THR A 374 -8.46 -9.78 24.46
CA THR A 374 -8.12 -8.49 23.85
C THR A 374 -9.32 -7.98 23.06
N ARG A 375 -9.34 -6.68 22.78
CA ARG A 375 -10.18 -6.14 21.71
C ARG A 375 -9.29 -5.74 20.54
N LEU A 376 -9.79 -5.84 19.33
CA LEU A 376 -9.12 -5.47 18.10
C LEU A 376 -9.76 -4.22 17.55
N GLY A 377 -8.97 -3.32 16.98
CA GLY A 377 -9.49 -2.14 16.33
C GLY A 377 -8.48 -1.48 15.43
N VAL A 378 -8.97 -0.69 14.48
CA VAL A 378 -8.13 0.14 13.61
C VAL A 378 -8.27 1.58 14.08
N THR A 379 -7.15 2.28 14.27
CA THR A 379 -7.19 3.63 14.83
C THR A 379 -7.94 4.60 13.92
N ASP A 380 -8.55 5.63 14.50
CA ASP A 380 -9.21 6.71 13.75
C ASP A 380 -8.21 7.59 12.97
N GLU A 381 -6.91 7.43 13.23
CA GLU A 381 -5.83 8.05 12.46
C GLU A 381 -5.55 7.31 11.13
N SER A 382 -5.98 6.05 11.07
CA SER A 382 -6.07 5.27 9.84
C SER A 382 -7.23 5.80 9.03
N ALA A 383 -7.12 5.72 7.72
CA ALA A 383 -8.04 6.47 6.89
C ALA A 383 -8.98 5.57 6.11
N THR A 384 -10.11 6.13 5.74
CA THR A 384 -11.24 5.39 5.19
C THR A 384 -10.82 4.54 3.99
N GLY A 385 -11.16 3.25 4.04
CA GLY A 385 -10.77 2.26 3.02
C GLY A 385 -9.53 1.43 3.38
N ASP A 386 -8.77 1.82 4.41
CA ASP A 386 -7.67 1.01 4.94
C ASP A 386 -8.23 -0.26 5.58
N SER A 387 -7.44 -1.33 5.57
CA SER A 387 -7.82 -2.59 6.20
C SER A 387 -6.59 -3.31 6.74
N VAL A 388 -6.76 -3.81 7.96
CA VAL A 388 -5.72 -4.49 8.73
C VAL A 388 -6.17 -5.92 9.00
N VAL A 389 -5.25 -6.87 8.82
CA VAL A 389 -5.40 -8.27 9.22
C VAL A 389 -4.66 -8.46 10.55
N PHE A 390 -5.40 -8.89 11.56
CA PHE A 390 -4.89 -9.31 12.86
C PHE A 390 -4.73 -10.82 12.84
N THR A 391 -3.51 -11.30 13.03
CA THR A 391 -3.19 -12.72 13.07
C THR A 391 -2.72 -13.10 14.47
N ILE A 392 -3.35 -14.12 15.04
CA ILE A 392 -2.97 -14.70 16.32
C ILE A 392 -2.51 -16.13 16.07
N LYS A 393 -1.28 -16.43 16.47
CA LYS A 393 -0.69 -17.77 16.39
C LYS A 393 -0.35 -18.28 17.78
N VAL A 394 -0.77 -19.50 18.09
CA VAL A 394 -0.50 -20.15 19.39
C VAL A 394 0.22 -21.48 19.10
N ASP A 395 1.51 -21.56 19.43
CA ASP A 395 2.37 -22.69 19.09
C ASP A 395 2.19 -23.16 17.62
N ASP A 396 1.82 -24.42 17.42
CA ASP A 396 1.59 -25.08 16.12
C ASP A 396 0.10 -25.14 15.72
N GLN A 397 -0.77 -24.40 16.41
CA GLN A 397 -2.19 -24.30 16.05
C GLN A 397 -2.36 -23.48 14.77
N PRO A 398 -3.45 -23.69 14.01
CA PRO A 398 -3.75 -22.87 12.83
C PRO A 398 -3.92 -21.41 13.22
N ASP A 399 -3.40 -20.53 12.36
CA ASP A 399 -3.47 -19.09 12.55
C ASP A 399 -4.93 -18.62 12.58
N ARG A 400 -5.24 -17.74 13.53
CA ARG A 400 -6.54 -17.07 13.60
C ARG A 400 -6.39 -15.67 13.03
N GLU A 401 -7.06 -15.43 11.90
CA GLU A 401 -7.03 -14.15 11.19
C GLU A 401 -8.36 -13.42 11.31
N ILE A 402 -8.29 -12.11 11.59
CA ILE A 402 -9.44 -11.21 11.67
C ILE A 402 -9.12 -9.95 10.90
N THR A 403 -9.94 -9.59 9.92
CA THR A 403 -9.75 -8.39 9.11
C THR A 403 -10.67 -7.28 9.59
N MET A 404 -10.11 -6.11 9.88
CA MET A 404 -10.87 -4.92 10.28
C MET A 404 -10.51 -3.70 9.44
N GLY A 405 -11.41 -2.71 9.43
CA GLY A 405 -11.19 -1.40 8.83
C GLY A 405 -11.51 -0.25 9.81
N PRO A 406 -11.07 0.98 9.52
CA PRO A 406 -11.37 2.16 10.33
C PRO A 406 -12.87 2.39 10.51
N GLY A 407 -13.28 2.85 11.69
CA GLY A 407 -14.67 3.13 12.03
C GLY A 407 -15.53 1.88 12.32
N GLN A 408 -14.95 0.68 12.27
CA GLN A 408 -15.60 -0.50 12.82
C GLN A 408 -15.51 -0.50 14.35
N ALA A 409 -16.58 -0.94 15.02
CA ALA A 409 -16.56 -1.11 16.48
C ALA A 409 -15.49 -2.13 16.89
N PRO A 410 -14.78 -1.91 18.02
CA PRO A 410 -13.77 -2.85 18.48
C PRO A 410 -14.30 -4.28 18.64
N GLU A 411 -13.60 -5.26 18.07
CA GLU A 411 -14.00 -6.67 18.11
C GLU A 411 -13.35 -7.37 19.30
N SER A 412 -14.14 -8.02 20.15
CA SER A 412 -13.61 -8.75 21.31
C SER A 412 -13.14 -10.15 20.91
N VAL A 413 -11.92 -10.50 21.27
CA VAL A 413 -11.30 -11.78 20.97
C VAL A 413 -10.81 -12.43 22.26
N THR A 414 -11.18 -13.69 22.41
CA THR A 414 -10.66 -14.57 23.46
C THR A 414 -10.00 -15.78 22.82
N VAL A 415 -8.80 -16.10 23.29
CA VAL A 415 -7.95 -17.17 22.78
C VAL A 415 -7.60 -18.08 23.94
N ASP A 416 -7.81 -19.38 23.77
CA ASP A 416 -7.37 -20.40 24.72
C ASP A 416 -5.85 -20.56 24.62
N LEU A 417 -5.16 -20.39 25.76
CA LEU A 417 -3.72 -20.54 25.90
C LEU A 417 -3.37 -21.72 26.82
N THR A 418 -4.34 -22.58 27.15
CA THR A 418 -4.12 -23.71 28.05
C THR A 418 -3.03 -24.63 27.52
N GLY A 419 -1.90 -24.68 28.24
CA GLY A 419 -0.73 -25.47 27.86
C GLY A 419 0.13 -24.86 26.76
N ALA A 420 -0.18 -23.65 26.29
CA ALA A 420 0.56 -22.95 25.24
C ALA A 420 1.96 -22.54 25.73
N PHE A 421 2.97 -22.75 24.89
CA PHE A 421 4.34 -22.36 25.17
C PHE A 421 4.64 -20.94 24.63
N ARG A 422 4.10 -20.59 23.47
CA ARG A 422 4.29 -19.29 22.79
C ARG A 422 3.00 -18.77 22.20
N VAL A 423 2.91 -17.45 22.13
CA VAL A 423 1.90 -16.73 21.33
C VAL A 423 2.57 -15.68 20.48
N THR A 424 2.19 -15.58 19.22
CA THR A 424 2.62 -14.52 18.31
C THR A 424 1.39 -13.70 17.93
N LEU A 425 1.50 -12.39 18.10
CA LEU A 425 0.51 -11.43 17.59
C LEU A 425 1.13 -10.72 16.41
N ARG A 426 0.41 -10.69 15.29
CA ARG A 426 0.85 -10.06 14.05
C ARG A 426 -0.26 -9.18 13.49
N VAL A 427 0.14 -8.03 12.98
CA VAL A 427 -0.71 -7.05 12.32
C VAL A 427 -0.09 -6.78 10.95
N GLU A 428 -0.88 -6.93 9.89
CA GLU A 428 -0.46 -6.63 8.52
C GLU A 428 -1.57 -5.93 7.73
N ASN A 429 -1.23 -5.24 6.64
CA ASN A 429 -2.22 -4.57 5.81
C ASN A 429 -2.84 -5.55 4.80
N ALA A 430 -4.17 -5.57 4.71
CA ALA A 430 -4.89 -6.47 3.81
C ALA A 430 -4.68 -6.14 2.31
N ARG A 431 -4.19 -4.93 2.00
CA ARG A 431 -3.81 -4.51 0.64
C ARG A 431 -2.36 -4.07 0.59
N ILE A 432 -1.60 -4.70 -0.30
CA ILE A 432 -0.26 -4.27 -0.67
C ILE A 432 -0.39 -3.03 -1.57
N GLY A 433 -0.10 -1.84 -1.04
CA GLY A 433 0.50 -0.79 -1.87
C GLY A 433 0.01 0.65 -1.80
N GLN A 434 -0.91 1.10 -0.94
CA GLN A 434 -1.33 2.53 -0.98
C GLN A 434 -1.58 3.24 0.35
N THR A 435 -1.82 2.55 1.47
CA THR A 435 -1.90 3.15 2.81
C THR A 435 -1.76 2.09 3.91
N LEU A 436 -1.17 2.50 5.04
CA LEU A 436 -0.89 1.64 6.18
C LEU A 436 -1.95 1.91 7.25
N GLY A 437 -2.94 1.01 7.36
CA GLY A 437 -3.87 1.02 8.49
C GLY A 437 -3.10 0.70 9.77
N ILE A 438 -3.36 1.43 10.83
CA ILE A 438 -2.73 1.23 12.13
C ILE A 438 -3.63 0.33 12.95
N GLY A 439 -3.27 -0.96 13.02
CA GLY A 439 -3.94 -1.93 13.87
C GLY A 439 -3.57 -1.75 15.33
N ALA A 440 -4.55 -1.92 16.22
CA ALA A 440 -4.41 -1.80 17.66
C ALA A 440 -4.96 -3.04 18.37
N TRP A 441 -4.13 -3.66 19.22
CA TRP A 441 -4.59 -4.60 20.24
C TRP A 441 -4.93 -3.81 21.50
N ILE A 442 -6.21 -3.73 21.83
CA ILE A 442 -6.75 -2.94 22.93
C ILE A 442 -6.87 -3.81 24.17
N ASP A 443 -6.27 -3.35 25.27
CA ASP A 443 -6.26 -4.05 26.56
C ASP A 443 -5.93 -5.56 26.47
N PRO A 444 -4.81 -5.97 25.84
CA PRO A 444 -4.45 -7.38 25.74
C PRO A 444 -4.02 -7.92 27.12
N VAL A 445 -4.88 -8.73 27.71
CA VAL A 445 -4.75 -9.30 29.06
C VAL A 445 -4.59 -10.82 28.97
N LEU A 446 -3.53 -11.33 29.58
CA LEU A 446 -3.32 -12.75 29.84
C LEU A 446 -3.91 -13.11 31.20
N THR A 447 -4.66 -14.21 31.29
CA THR A 447 -5.18 -14.76 32.56
C THR A 447 -4.56 -16.12 32.86
N LYS A 448 -4.40 -16.43 34.16
CA LYS A 448 -3.86 -17.71 34.64
C LYS A 448 -4.93 -18.76 34.87
#